data_AF-T2IRF8-F1
#
_entry.id   AF-T2IRF8-F1
#
_cell.length_a   1.000
_cell.length_b   1.000
_cell.length_c   1.000
_cell.angle_alpha   90.00
_cell.angle_beta   90.00
_cell.angle_gamma   90.00
#
_symmetry.space_group_name_H-M   'P 1'
#
loop_
_entity.id
_entity.type
_entity.pdbx_description
1 polymer ?
#
loop_
_entity_poly.entity_id
_entity_poly.type
_entity_poly.pdbx_seq_one_letter_code
_entity_poly.pdbx_strand_id
1 'polypeptide(L)'
;MNKKSLTIITTLLIPISTLLPIIKSEAVIPKSAKVTEIIGRNTMTLRRKSGRNGPVSLKSVMRLWDKLIMNPSQKNPKLFTELEFYDQKDKPLNLKLLAGIENNLRTNYYLPCNVDAPDSFIIAWENPITRRLGCKKGIKVKSGERRKSNNNTTEIVASINPFIGQNKIYQWRYCSVVDETGKGWLGFKSRRKNPCSKPLKECEETGEGTCTELTIDDWNTDEANVIASMECDNNQEFITTGTGQDIKEKSEKLWQDAATQGAVFCGFHVFSEDEIIVTPNPIKDQAIVEVGEVDACLRFQVSSGEITLNSYRDPQGFTLQSGNQYDYCLDNKPDSLSNFNPTNESIAMQIFFAKERGYQFCNELQENGGQEGLKRTIQLTANKGTIELDYNMYSIPDSVIVTYEGKELVRKENISGSDSLSIPFQGKSGQVTVEIVGNQDKSGTRWNYNLKCPQ
;
A
#
# COMPACT_ATOMS: atom_id res chain seq x y z
N MET A 1 -44.77 76.92 14.73
CA MET A 1 -44.87 75.66 15.52
C MET A 1 -44.43 74.50 14.62
N ASN A 2 -43.14 74.15 14.63
CA ASN A 2 -42.60 73.11 13.75
C ASN A 2 -42.34 71.82 14.54
N LYS A 3 -43.11 70.78 14.23
CA LYS A 3 -42.87 69.40 14.64
C LYS A 3 -41.67 68.85 13.87
N LYS A 4 -40.69 68.29 14.57
CA LYS A 4 -39.71 67.35 14.00
C LYS A 4 -40.03 65.95 14.55
N SER A 5 -40.39 65.02 13.66
CA SER A 5 -40.46 63.59 13.95
C SER A 5 -39.05 62.99 13.81
N LEU A 6 -38.65 62.22 14.81
CA LEU A 6 -37.42 61.43 14.83
C LEU A 6 -37.80 59.98 14.52
N THR A 7 -37.34 59.45 13.38
CA THR A 7 -37.53 58.04 13.01
C THR A 7 -36.25 57.28 13.37
N ILE A 8 -36.37 56.33 14.29
CA ILE A 8 -35.29 55.39 14.65
C ILE A 8 -35.43 54.16 13.74
N ILE A 9 -34.40 53.89 12.93
CA ILE A 9 -34.30 52.69 12.11
C ILE A 9 -33.45 51.68 12.88
N THR A 10 -34.08 50.60 13.36
CA THR A 10 -33.41 49.49 14.03
C THR A 10 -33.00 48.46 12.98
N THR A 11 -31.72 48.41 12.63
CA THR A 11 -31.18 47.45 11.66
C THR A 11 -30.96 46.10 12.35
N LEU A 12 -31.79 45.11 12.00
CA LEU A 12 -31.67 43.73 12.47
C LEU A 12 -30.53 43.03 11.71
N LEU A 13 -29.39 42.81 12.35
CA LEU A 13 -28.30 41.99 11.83
C LEU A 13 -28.67 40.52 11.99
N ILE A 14 -29.09 39.88 10.90
CA ILE A 14 -29.25 38.43 10.84
C ILE A 14 -27.84 37.83 10.64
N PRO A 15 -27.35 36.96 11.54
CA PRO A 15 -26.10 36.24 11.30
C PRO A 15 -26.31 35.31 10.10
N ILE A 16 -25.60 35.59 9.02
CA ILE A 16 -25.51 34.71 7.85
C ILE A 16 -24.77 33.46 8.32
N SER A 17 -25.53 32.44 8.72
CA SER A 17 -25.01 31.09 8.90
C SER A 17 -24.48 30.63 7.54
N THR A 18 -23.15 30.54 7.42
CA THR A 18 -22.50 29.90 6.29
C THR A 18 -22.89 28.43 6.30
N LEU A 19 -23.83 28.06 5.42
CA LEU A 19 -24.08 26.68 5.04
C LEU A 19 -22.77 26.07 4.55
N LEU A 20 -22.07 25.35 5.42
CA LEU A 20 -20.97 24.48 5.03
C LEU A 20 -21.52 23.49 3.99
N PRO A 21 -20.84 23.30 2.85
CA PRO A 21 -21.27 22.33 1.87
C PRO A 21 -21.35 20.96 2.55
N ILE A 22 -22.54 20.35 2.52
CA ILE A 22 -22.80 19.00 2.99
C ILE A 22 -21.73 18.10 2.36
N ILE A 23 -20.84 17.57 3.20
CA ILE A 23 -19.75 16.70 2.80
C ILE A 23 -20.42 15.40 2.35
N LYS A 24 -20.63 15.24 1.04
CA LYS A 24 -21.01 13.94 0.47
C LYS A 24 -19.84 12.98 0.66
N SER A 25 -19.84 12.30 1.80
CA SER A 25 -18.82 11.34 2.21
C SER A 25 -19.01 10.05 1.43
N GLU A 26 -18.27 9.89 0.34
CA GLU A 26 -17.98 8.58 -0.22
C GLU A 26 -16.53 8.23 0.13
N ALA A 27 -16.31 7.61 1.29
CA ALA A 27 -15.10 6.83 1.48
C ALA A 27 -15.29 5.52 0.72
N VAL A 28 -14.46 5.26 -0.31
CA VAL A 28 -14.61 4.04 -1.09
C VAL A 28 -13.66 2.98 -0.56
N ILE A 29 -14.18 2.11 0.31
CA ILE A 29 -13.49 0.87 0.66
C ILE A 29 -13.32 0.03 -0.61
N PRO A 30 -12.09 -0.32 -1.02
CA PRO A 30 -11.88 -1.14 -2.20
C PRO A 30 -12.61 -2.48 -2.12
N LYS A 31 -13.34 -2.82 -3.18
CA LYS A 31 -14.04 -4.11 -3.25
C LYS A 31 -13.13 -5.22 -3.74
N SER A 32 -12.20 -4.85 -4.61
CA SER A 32 -11.19 -5.74 -5.18
C SER A 32 -9.88 -5.00 -5.43
N ALA A 33 -8.79 -5.76 -5.44
CA ALA A 33 -7.52 -5.36 -6.01
C ALA A 33 -7.15 -6.31 -7.14
N LYS A 34 -6.57 -5.81 -8.22
CA LYS A 34 -6.11 -6.61 -9.36
C LYS A 34 -4.59 -6.53 -9.42
N VAL A 35 -3.94 -7.68 -9.62
CA VAL A 35 -2.51 -7.73 -9.93
C VAL A 35 -2.33 -7.23 -11.35
N THR A 36 -1.70 -6.07 -11.51
CA THR A 36 -1.45 -5.44 -12.81
C THR A 36 -0.08 -5.78 -13.35
N GLU A 37 0.91 -5.95 -12.46
CA GLU A 37 2.30 -6.22 -12.83
C GLU A 37 2.96 -7.23 -11.89
N ILE A 38 3.89 -8.01 -12.44
CA ILE A 38 4.74 -8.97 -11.73
C ILE A 38 6.13 -8.94 -12.37
N ILE A 39 7.15 -8.64 -11.58
CA ILE A 39 8.55 -8.57 -12.05
C ILE A 39 9.40 -9.44 -11.13
N GLY A 40 10.23 -10.30 -11.72
CA GLY A 40 10.99 -11.31 -10.99
C GLY A 40 10.34 -12.70 -11.03
N ARG A 41 10.75 -13.60 -10.14
CA ARG A 41 10.24 -14.98 -10.12
C ARG A 41 9.06 -15.13 -9.15
N ASN A 42 8.01 -15.78 -9.63
CA ASN A 42 6.72 -15.85 -8.95
C ASN A 42 6.70 -16.87 -7.78
N THR A 43 6.81 -16.39 -6.54
CA THR A 43 6.56 -17.16 -5.31
C THR A 43 5.43 -16.54 -4.48
N MET A 44 4.37 -16.08 -5.15
CA MET A 44 3.22 -15.47 -4.50
C MET A 44 2.07 -16.44 -4.31
N THR A 45 1.37 -16.29 -3.19
CA THR A 45 0.18 -17.06 -2.88
C THR A 45 -0.97 -16.12 -2.53
N LEU A 46 -2.12 -16.34 -3.17
CA LEU A 46 -3.37 -15.69 -2.80
C LEU A 46 -4.16 -16.62 -1.88
N ARG A 47 -4.22 -16.27 -0.60
CA ARG A 47 -5.06 -16.95 0.38
C ARG A 47 -6.44 -16.30 0.41
N ARG A 48 -7.44 -17.08 0.04
CA ARG A 48 -8.84 -16.64 0.02
C ARG A 48 -9.41 -16.54 1.43
N LYS A 49 -10.47 -15.74 1.60
CA LYS A 49 -11.28 -15.73 2.86
C LYS A 49 -11.67 -17.12 3.36
N SER A 50 -11.90 -18.08 2.45
CA SER A 50 -12.24 -19.47 2.78
C SER A 50 -11.07 -20.29 3.37
N GLY A 51 -9.85 -19.73 3.37
CA GLY A 51 -8.62 -20.39 3.77
C GLY A 51 -7.91 -21.13 2.64
N ARG A 52 -8.52 -21.22 1.44
CA ARG A 52 -7.88 -21.84 0.26
C ARG A 52 -6.73 -20.99 -0.25
N ASN A 53 -5.61 -21.63 -0.56
CA ASN A 53 -4.45 -21.00 -1.18
C ASN A 53 -4.47 -21.27 -2.70
N GLY A 54 -4.05 -20.29 -3.49
CA GLY A 54 -3.87 -20.45 -4.93
C GLY A 54 -2.68 -19.64 -5.43
N PRO A 55 -2.12 -19.98 -6.60
CA PRO A 55 -1.07 -19.20 -7.23
C PRO A 55 -1.58 -17.82 -7.63
N VAL A 56 -0.66 -16.86 -7.74
CA VAL A 56 -0.92 -15.53 -8.27
C VAL A 56 -0.37 -15.44 -9.69
N SER A 57 -1.08 -14.72 -10.55
CA SER A 57 -0.68 -14.40 -11.92
C SER A 57 -1.19 -13.01 -12.28
N LEU A 58 -0.74 -12.46 -13.41
CA LEU A 58 -1.30 -11.21 -13.94
C LEU A 58 -2.82 -11.29 -14.03
N LYS A 59 -3.50 -10.20 -13.66
CA LYS A 59 -4.97 -10.09 -13.55
C LYS A 59 -5.61 -10.92 -12.44
N SER A 60 -4.83 -11.54 -11.56
CA SER A 60 -5.38 -12.18 -10.37
C SER A 60 -6.14 -11.15 -9.54
N VAL A 61 -7.38 -11.48 -9.18
CA VAL A 61 -8.27 -10.59 -8.42
C VAL A 61 -8.29 -11.00 -6.96
N MET A 62 -7.92 -10.07 -6.09
CA MET A 62 -8.14 -10.12 -4.66
C MET A 62 -9.53 -9.59 -4.33
N ARG A 63 -10.24 -10.25 -3.43
CA ARG A 63 -11.54 -9.81 -2.90
C ARG A 63 -11.42 -9.49 -1.42
N LEU A 64 -12.44 -8.85 -0.86
CA LEU A 64 -12.44 -8.43 0.54
C LEU A 64 -12.06 -9.61 1.47
N TRP A 65 -11.08 -9.39 2.35
CA TRP A 65 -10.47 -10.39 3.24
C TRP A 65 -9.60 -11.46 2.59
N ASP A 66 -9.30 -11.35 1.29
CA ASP A 66 -8.21 -12.12 0.70
C ASP A 66 -6.87 -11.55 1.15
N LYS A 67 -5.88 -12.42 1.23
CA LYS A 67 -4.51 -12.12 1.63
C LYS A 67 -3.56 -12.48 0.50
N LEU A 68 -2.84 -11.50 -0.02
CA LEU A 68 -1.68 -11.72 -0.88
C LEU A 68 -0.48 -11.97 0.01
N ILE A 69 0.21 -13.07 -0.24
CA ILE A 69 1.40 -13.50 0.49
C ILE A 69 2.54 -13.53 -0.50
N MET A 70 3.53 -12.68 -0.29
CA MET A 70 4.81 -12.76 -0.98
C MET A 70 5.77 -13.46 -0.03
N ASN A 71 6.18 -14.68 -0.37
CA ASN A 71 7.12 -15.42 0.47
C ASN A 71 8.55 -15.26 -0.05
N PRO A 72 9.51 -14.94 0.84
CA PRO A 72 10.92 -15.03 0.50
C PRO A 72 11.27 -16.45 0.04
N SER A 73 12.22 -16.56 -0.88
CA SER A 73 12.73 -17.84 -1.37
C SER A 73 14.19 -17.98 -1.02
N GLN A 74 14.61 -19.18 -0.62
CA GLN A 74 15.99 -19.49 -0.23
C GLN A 74 17.03 -19.18 -1.32
N LYS A 75 16.61 -19.01 -2.58
CA LYS A 75 17.47 -18.67 -3.72
C LYS A 75 17.47 -17.16 -4.04
N ASN A 76 17.00 -16.31 -3.14
CA ASN A 76 16.95 -14.85 -3.26
C ASN A 76 16.32 -14.25 -4.55
N PRO A 77 15.27 -14.81 -5.19
CA PRO A 77 14.64 -14.08 -6.27
C PRO A 77 13.92 -12.85 -5.71
N LYS A 78 14.46 -11.66 -6.00
CA LYS A 78 13.74 -10.41 -5.82
C LYS A 78 12.47 -10.44 -6.68
N LEU A 79 11.37 -10.01 -6.10
CA LEU A 79 10.04 -10.06 -6.71
C LEU A 79 9.28 -8.80 -6.34
N PHE A 80 8.65 -8.20 -7.34
CA PHE A 80 7.75 -7.06 -7.18
C PHE A 80 6.42 -7.35 -7.84
N THR A 81 5.34 -6.83 -7.27
CA THR A 81 4.00 -6.91 -7.85
C THR A 81 3.23 -5.64 -7.60
N GLU A 82 2.52 -5.16 -8.61
CA GLU A 82 1.66 -3.99 -8.51
C GLU A 82 0.20 -4.42 -8.34
N LEU A 83 -0.51 -3.72 -7.46
CA LEU A 83 -1.93 -3.85 -7.20
C LEU A 83 -2.65 -2.55 -7.53
N GLU A 84 -3.71 -2.64 -8.35
CA GLU A 84 -4.67 -1.57 -8.58
C GLU A 84 -6.01 -1.85 -7.91
N PHE A 85 -6.67 -0.82 -7.41
CA PHE A 85 -7.86 -0.93 -6.56
C PHE A 85 -9.13 -0.45 -7.26
N TYR A 86 -10.21 -1.18 -7.04
CA TYR A 86 -11.48 -1.01 -7.76
C TYR A 86 -12.67 -1.03 -6.81
N ASP A 87 -13.68 -0.23 -7.15
CA ASP A 87 -14.96 -0.19 -6.42
C ASP A 87 -15.90 -1.34 -6.82
N GLN A 88 -17.13 -1.31 -6.29
CA GLN A 88 -18.15 -2.32 -6.57
C GLN A 88 -18.62 -2.33 -8.04
N LYS A 89 -18.39 -1.24 -8.79
CA LYS A 89 -18.73 -1.08 -10.21
C LYS A 89 -17.51 -1.34 -11.12
N ASP A 90 -16.45 -1.94 -10.57
CA ASP A 90 -15.18 -2.22 -11.24
C ASP A 90 -14.50 -0.97 -11.82
N LYS A 91 -14.70 0.18 -11.18
CA LYS A 91 -14.05 1.43 -11.59
C LYS A 91 -12.81 1.69 -10.70
N PRO A 92 -11.69 2.18 -11.26
CA PRO A 92 -10.47 2.47 -10.50
C PRO A 92 -10.70 3.46 -9.35
N LEU A 93 -9.90 3.31 -8.30
CA LEU A 93 -9.94 4.08 -7.05
C LEU A 93 -8.71 4.95 -6.80
N ASN A 94 -7.93 5.27 -7.84
CA ASN A 94 -6.76 6.16 -7.77
C ASN A 94 -5.78 5.77 -6.64
N LEU A 95 -5.72 4.47 -6.34
CA LEU A 95 -4.81 3.87 -5.38
C LEU A 95 -4.06 2.77 -6.13
N LYS A 96 -2.74 2.82 -6.04
CA LYS A 96 -1.81 1.79 -6.51
C LYS A 96 -0.89 1.40 -5.38
N LEU A 97 -0.58 0.11 -5.27
CA LEU A 97 0.39 -0.42 -4.32
C LEU A 97 1.44 -1.22 -5.07
N LEU A 98 2.73 -0.98 -4.83
CA LEU A 98 3.79 -1.90 -5.21
C LEU A 98 4.23 -2.67 -3.97
N ALA A 99 4.15 -3.98 -4.02
CA ALA A 99 4.69 -4.84 -2.97
C ALA A 99 5.94 -5.56 -3.50
N GLY A 100 7.01 -5.55 -2.71
CA GLY A 100 8.30 -6.13 -3.05
C GLY A 100 8.82 -7.08 -1.96
N ILE A 101 9.76 -7.94 -2.37
CA ILE A 101 10.71 -8.64 -1.49
C ILE A 101 12.11 -8.33 -2.00
N GLU A 102 12.83 -7.49 -1.28
CA GLU A 102 14.21 -7.09 -1.60
C GLU A 102 15.20 -7.62 -0.57
N ASN A 103 14.87 -7.50 0.72
CA ASN A 103 15.68 -7.93 1.86
C ASN A 103 15.26 -9.30 2.41
N ASN A 104 14.50 -10.06 1.61
CA ASN A 104 14.05 -11.41 1.96
C ASN A 104 13.09 -11.44 3.16
N LEU A 105 12.33 -10.34 3.37
CA LEU A 105 11.25 -10.26 4.34
C LEU A 105 9.92 -10.64 3.68
N ARG A 106 9.01 -11.19 4.48
CA ARG A 106 7.72 -11.66 4.00
C ARG A 106 6.69 -10.53 4.01
N THR A 107 6.41 -9.95 2.86
CA THR A 107 5.32 -8.98 2.71
C THR A 107 3.96 -9.67 2.62
N ASN A 108 3.01 -9.25 3.46
CA ASN A 108 1.63 -9.71 3.41
C ASN A 108 0.66 -8.54 3.22
N TYR A 109 -0.15 -8.58 2.18
CA TYR A 109 -1.20 -7.58 1.97
C TYR A 109 -2.58 -8.18 2.18
N TYR A 110 -3.45 -7.49 2.91
CA TYR A 110 -4.83 -7.89 3.18
C TYR A 110 -5.78 -6.83 2.65
N LEU A 111 -6.73 -7.27 1.82
CA LEU A 111 -7.77 -6.37 1.34
C LEU A 111 -8.80 -6.10 2.46
N PRO A 112 -9.13 -4.83 2.76
CA PRO A 112 -8.98 -3.69 1.85
C PRO A 112 -7.77 -2.78 2.01
N CYS A 113 -7.20 -2.62 3.21
CA CYS A 113 -6.26 -1.53 3.47
C CYS A 113 -5.20 -1.87 4.53
N ASN A 114 -4.74 -3.13 4.60
CA ASN A 114 -3.74 -3.53 5.61
C ASN A 114 -2.52 -4.21 4.98
N VAL A 115 -1.34 -3.90 5.49
CA VAL A 115 -0.09 -4.60 5.14
C VAL A 115 0.65 -5.01 6.42
N ASP A 116 1.17 -6.23 6.43
CA ASP A 116 2.04 -6.73 7.50
C ASP A 116 3.44 -7.00 6.97
N ALA A 117 4.44 -6.65 7.78
CA ALA A 117 5.85 -6.94 7.56
C ALA A 117 6.35 -6.49 6.18
N PRO A 118 6.17 -5.20 5.81
CA PRO A 118 6.58 -4.72 4.50
C PRO A 118 8.11 -4.77 4.36
N ASP A 119 8.60 -5.51 3.36
CA ASP A 119 10.02 -5.44 2.96
C ASP A 119 10.29 -4.12 2.22
N SER A 120 9.69 -4.00 1.03
CA SER A 120 9.56 -2.76 0.29
C SER A 120 8.13 -2.66 -0.22
N PHE A 121 7.45 -1.58 0.16
CA PHE A 121 6.04 -1.38 -0.13
C PHE A 121 5.78 0.08 -0.49
N ILE A 122 5.34 0.35 -1.71
CA ILE A 122 4.99 1.71 -2.14
C ILE A 122 3.47 1.84 -2.09
N ILE A 123 3.02 2.94 -1.51
CA ILE A 123 1.62 3.36 -1.53
C ILE A 123 1.53 4.64 -2.35
N ALA A 124 0.68 4.64 -3.37
CA ALA A 124 0.47 5.80 -4.24
C ALA A 124 -1.01 6.12 -4.39
N TRP A 125 -1.39 7.34 -3.99
CA TRP A 125 -2.71 7.93 -4.20
C TRP A 125 -2.63 9.00 -5.29
N GLU A 126 -3.06 8.66 -6.51
CA GLU A 126 -2.86 9.47 -7.73
C GLU A 126 -3.53 10.85 -7.67
N ASN A 127 -4.66 10.98 -6.97
CA ASN A 127 -5.38 12.25 -6.81
C ASN A 127 -6.08 12.29 -5.44
N PRO A 128 -5.40 12.75 -4.38
CA PRO A 128 -5.96 12.74 -3.02
C PRO A 128 -7.22 13.60 -2.81
N ILE A 129 -7.46 14.60 -3.67
CA ILE A 129 -8.67 15.44 -3.62
C ILE A 129 -9.90 14.72 -4.19
N THR A 130 -9.68 13.68 -5.02
CA THR A 130 -10.80 12.99 -5.66
C THR A 130 -11.71 12.32 -4.64
N ARG A 131 -13.01 12.27 -4.96
CA ARG A 131 -13.98 11.54 -4.14
C ARG A 131 -13.79 10.03 -4.23
N ARG A 132 -13.23 9.53 -5.34
CA ARG A 132 -13.05 8.09 -5.60
C ARG A 132 -11.64 7.66 -5.25
N LEU A 133 -11.35 7.68 -3.95
CA LEU A 133 -10.03 7.37 -3.40
C LEU A 133 -10.07 6.08 -2.58
N GLY A 134 -9.30 5.08 -2.99
CA GLY A 134 -9.18 3.82 -2.28
C GLY A 134 -8.42 4.02 -0.98
N CYS A 135 -8.87 3.38 0.09
CA CYS A 135 -8.26 3.52 1.41
C CYS A 135 -8.09 5.00 1.82
N LYS A 136 -9.09 5.83 1.54
CA LYS A 136 -9.09 7.27 1.87
C LYS A 136 -8.84 7.52 3.36
N LYS A 137 -9.24 6.57 4.22
CA LYS A 137 -9.02 6.58 5.68
C LYS A 137 -7.74 5.88 6.10
N GLY A 138 -6.82 5.78 5.15
CA GLY A 138 -5.49 5.27 5.35
C GLY A 138 -5.35 3.77 5.17
N ILE A 139 -4.09 3.37 5.13
CA ILE A 139 -3.62 1.99 5.10
C ILE A 139 -2.93 1.69 6.41
N LYS A 140 -3.34 0.62 7.09
CA LYS A 140 -2.69 0.15 8.30
C LYS A 140 -1.46 -0.67 7.93
N VAL A 141 -0.32 -0.27 8.47
CA VAL A 141 0.98 -0.89 8.29
C VAL A 141 1.42 -1.49 9.61
N LYS A 142 1.68 -2.79 9.63
CA LYS A 142 2.16 -3.53 10.80
C LYS A 142 3.61 -3.94 10.63
N SER A 143 4.41 -3.74 11.68
CA SER A 143 5.81 -4.22 11.75
C SER A 143 5.90 -5.76 11.69
N GLY A 144 6.92 -6.28 11.03
CA GLY A 144 7.19 -7.72 10.94
C GLY A 144 7.90 -8.29 12.16
N GLU A 145 8.71 -7.49 12.86
CA GLU A 145 9.35 -7.89 14.10
C GLU A 145 8.36 -7.87 15.29
N ARG A 146 7.68 -9.01 15.52
CA ARG A 146 7.25 -9.37 16.88
C ARG A 146 8.39 -10.07 17.59
N ARG A 147 9.30 -9.32 18.21
CA ARG A 147 10.05 -9.93 19.31
C ARG A 147 9.06 -10.16 20.45
N LYS A 148 8.88 -11.44 20.81
CA LYS A 148 8.29 -11.81 22.10
C LYS A 148 9.04 -10.99 23.15
N SER A 149 8.36 -10.04 23.79
CA SER A 149 8.86 -9.38 24.97
C SER A 149 9.46 -10.44 25.90
N ASN A 150 10.77 -10.34 26.13
CA ASN A 150 11.57 -11.25 26.96
C ASN A 150 11.29 -11.06 28.45
N ASN A 151 10.03 -10.84 28.84
CA ASN A 151 9.60 -10.82 30.24
C ASN A 151 8.75 -12.07 30.52
N ASN A 152 9.41 -13.23 30.44
CA ASN A 152 9.18 -14.38 31.32
C ASN A 152 10.27 -15.42 31.02
N THR A 153 11.43 -15.23 31.64
CA THR A 153 12.40 -16.30 31.84
C THR A 153 11.81 -17.35 32.77
N THR A 154 11.13 -18.35 32.21
CA THR A 154 11.10 -19.69 32.78
C THR A 154 11.34 -20.69 31.64
N GLU A 155 12.58 -21.19 31.65
CA GLU A 155 13.02 -22.51 31.17
C GLU A 155 12.49 -23.00 29.82
N ILE A 156 13.38 -22.94 28.82
CA ILE A 156 13.36 -23.79 27.64
C ILE A 156 13.56 -25.24 28.11
N VAL A 157 12.46 -25.96 28.34
CA VAL A 157 12.47 -27.42 28.33
C VAL A 157 12.08 -27.87 26.93
N ALA A 158 13.05 -28.43 26.21
CA ALA A 158 12.78 -29.25 25.05
C ALA A 158 11.87 -30.40 25.48
N SER A 159 10.58 -30.34 25.13
CA SER A 159 9.69 -31.48 25.29
C SER A 159 8.65 -31.54 24.18
N ILE A 160 8.63 -32.72 23.60
CA ILE A 160 7.65 -33.29 22.69
C ILE A 160 6.30 -33.31 23.41
N ASN A 161 5.41 -32.34 23.11
CA ASN A 161 3.94 -32.42 23.11
C ASN A 161 3.33 -31.00 23.08
N PRO A 162 2.75 -30.51 21.97
CA PRO A 162 2.00 -29.27 22.01
C PRO A 162 0.53 -29.58 22.35
N PHE A 163 0.27 -29.94 23.61
CA PHE A 163 -1.07 -29.87 24.21
C PHE A 163 -1.07 -28.94 25.42
N ILE A 164 -0.20 -27.92 25.42
CA ILE A 164 -0.49 -26.68 26.15
C ILE A 164 -1.58 -25.98 25.34
N GLY A 165 -2.78 -25.88 25.92
CA GLY A 165 -3.93 -25.26 25.29
C GLY A 165 -3.56 -23.89 24.74
N GLN A 166 -3.36 -23.81 23.42
CA GLN A 166 -3.27 -22.53 22.73
C GLN A 166 -4.60 -21.85 22.98
N ASN A 167 -4.62 -20.85 23.87
CA ASN A 167 -5.73 -19.91 23.94
C ASN A 167 -5.97 -19.46 22.50
N LYS A 168 -7.12 -19.81 21.95
CA LYS A 168 -7.46 -19.46 20.56
C LYS A 168 -7.27 -17.96 20.45
N ILE A 169 -6.34 -17.52 19.62
CA ILE A 169 -6.22 -16.10 19.28
C ILE A 169 -7.55 -15.70 18.66
N TYR A 170 -8.36 -14.99 19.44
CA TYR A 170 -9.59 -14.39 18.97
C TYR A 170 -9.23 -13.12 18.22
N GLN A 171 -10.00 -12.83 17.19
CA GLN A 171 -9.82 -11.64 16.38
C GLN A 171 -11.18 -11.01 16.25
N TRP A 172 -11.24 -9.73 16.56
CA TRP A 172 -12.43 -8.91 16.33
C TRP A 172 -12.29 -8.21 14.99
N ARG A 173 -13.41 -8.09 14.30
CA ARG A 173 -13.53 -7.27 13.10
C ARG A 173 -14.54 -6.19 13.36
N TYR A 174 -14.31 -5.01 12.81
CA TYR A 174 -15.23 -3.91 12.90
C TYR A 174 -15.56 -3.33 11.53
N CYS A 175 -16.65 -2.59 11.48
CA CYS A 175 -17.05 -1.82 10.32
C CYS A 175 -17.81 -0.58 10.79
N SER A 176 -17.38 0.58 10.32
CA SER A 176 -18.12 1.82 10.46
C SER A 176 -18.88 2.10 9.17
N VAL A 177 -20.12 2.57 9.30
CA VAL A 177 -21.00 2.98 8.20
C VAL A 177 -21.49 4.39 8.51
N VAL A 178 -21.58 5.24 7.50
CA VAL A 178 -22.15 6.59 7.62
C VAL A 178 -23.17 6.86 6.54
N ASP A 179 -24.12 7.75 6.81
CA ASP A 179 -25.07 8.25 5.81
C ASP A 179 -24.63 9.60 5.22
N GLU A 180 -25.45 10.20 4.35
CA GLU A 180 -25.12 11.48 3.70
C GLU A 180 -25.10 12.68 4.65
N THR A 181 -25.68 12.54 5.84
CA THR A 181 -25.65 13.56 6.90
C THR A 181 -24.43 13.40 7.82
N GLY A 182 -23.69 12.30 7.67
CA GLY A 182 -22.56 11.93 8.51
C GLY A 182 -22.97 11.33 9.86
N LYS A 183 -24.23 10.91 10.01
CA LYS A 183 -24.64 10.03 11.11
C LYS A 183 -23.97 8.67 10.92
N GLY A 184 -23.51 8.06 12.02
CA GLY A 184 -22.69 6.85 11.98
C GLY A 184 -23.24 5.64 12.74
N TRP A 185 -22.97 4.46 12.21
CA TRP A 185 -23.22 3.15 12.83
C TRP A 185 -21.94 2.32 12.89
N LEU A 186 -21.72 1.65 14.02
CA LEU A 186 -20.56 0.81 14.26
C LEU A 186 -20.97 -0.63 14.53
N GLY A 187 -20.34 -1.58 13.83
CA GLY A 187 -20.59 -3.00 13.99
C GLY A 187 -19.33 -3.77 14.35
N PHE A 188 -19.41 -4.60 15.39
CA PHE A 188 -18.36 -5.55 15.75
C PHE A 188 -18.81 -7.00 15.51
N LYS A 189 -17.89 -7.84 15.03
CA LYS A 189 -18.09 -9.29 14.92
C LYS A 189 -16.81 -10.06 15.26
N SER A 190 -16.99 -11.16 15.98
CA SER A 190 -15.96 -12.19 16.10
C SER A 190 -15.82 -12.94 14.77
N ARG A 191 -14.67 -13.61 14.56
CA ARG A 191 -14.25 -14.26 13.30
C ARG A 191 -15.41 -14.85 12.45
N ARG A 192 -15.24 -14.71 11.13
CA ARG A 192 -16.03 -15.29 9.99
C ARG A 192 -17.27 -14.51 9.52
N LYS A 193 -17.90 -13.67 10.35
CA LYS A 193 -19.05 -12.86 9.92
C LYS A 193 -18.61 -11.51 9.33
N ASN A 194 -19.42 -10.95 8.43
CA ASN A 194 -19.20 -9.60 7.92
C ASN A 194 -19.58 -8.59 9.02
N PRO A 195 -18.65 -7.74 9.51
CA PRO A 195 -18.98 -6.73 10.51
C PRO A 195 -19.95 -5.66 9.99
N CYS A 196 -19.99 -5.42 8.67
CA CYS A 196 -20.82 -4.36 8.08
C CYS A 196 -22.31 -4.70 7.97
N SER A 197 -22.70 -5.98 8.00
CA SER A 197 -24.09 -6.37 7.68
C SER A 197 -25.15 -5.78 8.62
N LYS A 198 -24.83 -5.61 9.91
CA LYS A 198 -25.74 -4.99 10.89
C LYS A 198 -25.75 -3.45 10.76
N PRO A 199 -24.62 -2.74 10.85
CA PRO A 199 -24.62 -1.28 10.76
C PRO A 199 -25.12 -0.76 9.41
N LEU A 200 -24.87 -1.48 8.30
CA LEU A 200 -25.40 -1.09 7.00
C LEU A 200 -26.93 -1.17 6.96
N LYS A 201 -27.50 -2.26 7.48
CA LYS A 201 -28.95 -2.42 7.58
C LYS A 201 -29.58 -1.36 8.48
N GLU A 202 -28.97 -1.07 9.62
CA GLU A 202 -29.46 -0.01 10.53
C GLU A 202 -29.39 1.38 9.90
N CYS A 203 -28.34 1.65 9.11
CA CYS A 203 -28.24 2.86 8.31
C CYS A 203 -29.35 2.93 7.25
N GLU A 204 -29.60 1.86 6.50
CA GLU A 204 -30.66 1.82 5.49
C GLU A 204 -32.07 2.00 6.09
N GLU A 205 -32.27 1.56 7.34
CA GLU A 205 -33.56 1.66 8.05
C GLU A 205 -33.76 3.01 8.77
N THR A 206 -32.68 3.64 9.25
CA THR A 206 -32.77 4.79 10.19
C THR A 206 -31.92 6.00 9.81
N GLY A 207 -31.16 5.89 8.74
CA GLY A 207 -30.32 6.95 8.18
C GLY A 207 -31.03 7.76 7.11
N GLU A 208 -30.33 8.79 6.66
CA GLU A 208 -30.80 9.70 5.61
C GLU A 208 -29.91 9.61 4.37
N GLY A 209 -30.50 9.25 3.24
CA GLY A 209 -29.78 9.14 1.96
C GLY A 209 -28.98 7.85 1.80
N THR A 210 -27.83 7.94 1.14
CA THR A 210 -26.99 6.79 0.81
C THR A 210 -26.09 6.38 1.98
N CYS A 211 -26.12 5.10 2.33
CA CYS A 211 -25.25 4.51 3.34
C CYS A 211 -23.92 4.04 2.73
N THR A 212 -22.81 4.47 3.33
CA THR A 212 -21.44 4.18 2.86
C THR A 212 -20.64 3.47 3.95
N GLU A 213 -20.03 2.33 3.60
CA GLU A 213 -19.02 1.69 4.45
C GLU A 213 -17.76 2.57 4.48
N LEU A 214 -17.35 3.00 5.66
CA LEU A 214 -16.34 4.05 5.85
C LEU A 214 -14.98 3.46 6.21
N THR A 215 -14.92 2.65 7.27
CA THR A 215 -13.74 1.88 7.66
C THR A 215 -14.10 0.42 7.93
N ILE A 216 -13.22 -0.50 7.56
CA ILE A 216 -13.35 -1.93 7.84
C ILE A 216 -11.99 -2.51 8.12
N ASP A 217 -11.85 -3.21 9.24
CA ASP A 217 -10.56 -3.71 9.69
C ASP A 217 -10.76 -4.71 10.83
N ASP A 218 -9.66 -5.17 11.42
CA ASP A 218 -9.61 -6.13 12.49
C ASP A 218 -8.43 -5.89 13.45
N TRP A 219 -8.52 -6.49 14.64
CA TRP A 219 -7.44 -6.54 15.62
C TRP A 219 -7.44 -7.88 16.36
N ASN A 220 -6.31 -8.27 16.94
CA ASN A 220 -6.20 -9.49 17.73
C ASN A 220 -6.52 -9.24 19.20
N THR A 221 -7.14 -10.21 19.88
CA THR A 221 -7.48 -10.08 21.30
C THR A 221 -6.30 -10.28 22.24
N ASP A 222 -5.16 -10.77 21.73
CA ASP A 222 -3.93 -10.98 22.50
C ASP A 222 -3.00 -9.75 22.48
N GLU A 223 -3.37 -8.69 21.78
CA GLU A 223 -2.63 -7.42 21.84
C GLU A 223 -2.72 -6.84 23.27
N ALA A 224 -1.57 -6.57 23.88
CA ALA A 224 -1.50 -6.04 25.23
C ALA A 224 -2.01 -4.59 25.28
N ASN A 225 -1.62 -3.79 24.30
CA ASN A 225 -1.89 -2.37 24.20
C ASN A 225 -2.47 -2.05 22.84
N VAL A 226 -3.67 -1.48 22.85
CA VAL A 226 -4.38 -1.04 21.66
C VAL A 226 -5.04 0.30 21.93
N ILE A 227 -5.20 1.06 20.86
CA ILE A 227 -5.94 2.30 20.87
C ILE A 227 -7.07 2.22 19.86
N ALA A 228 -8.21 2.77 20.22
CA ALA A 228 -9.30 3.05 19.31
C ALA A 228 -9.39 4.56 19.14
N SER A 229 -9.30 5.01 17.90
CA SER A 229 -9.41 6.42 17.51
C SER A 229 -10.60 6.59 16.57
N MET A 230 -11.30 7.69 16.74
CA MET A 230 -12.43 8.07 15.92
C MET A 230 -12.30 9.51 15.48
N GLU A 231 -12.28 9.69 14.16
CA GLU A 231 -12.15 10.97 13.49
C GLU A 231 -13.53 11.52 13.13
N CYS A 232 -13.75 12.82 13.38
CA CYS A 232 -15.00 13.52 13.07
C CYS A 232 -14.75 14.79 12.24
N ASP A 233 -15.70 15.18 11.38
CA ASP A 233 -15.57 16.31 10.44
C ASP A 233 -15.56 17.68 11.15
N ASN A 234 -15.97 17.73 12.41
CA ASN A 234 -16.01 18.94 13.24
C ASN A 234 -14.72 19.17 14.04
N ASN A 235 -13.60 18.57 13.62
CA ASN A 235 -12.32 18.54 14.33
C ASN A 235 -12.41 17.98 15.77
N GLN A 236 -13.43 17.18 16.05
CA GLN A 236 -13.48 16.40 17.28
C GLN A 236 -12.81 15.05 17.05
N GLU A 237 -11.94 14.69 17.97
CA GLU A 237 -11.32 13.38 17.99
C GLU A 237 -11.65 12.72 19.32
N PHE A 238 -12.05 11.46 19.22
CA PHE A 238 -12.39 10.63 20.36
C PHE A 238 -11.43 9.46 20.39
N ILE A 239 -10.75 9.30 21.52
CA ILE A 239 -9.70 8.30 21.68
C ILE A 239 -9.96 7.52 22.97
N THR A 240 -9.78 6.21 22.92
CA THR A 240 -9.73 5.36 24.12
C THR A 240 -8.64 4.30 23.98
N THR A 241 -8.01 3.94 25.09
CA THR A 241 -6.99 2.90 25.16
C THR A 241 -7.49 1.67 25.90
N GLY A 242 -6.89 0.52 25.62
CA GLY A 242 -7.20 -0.73 26.27
C GLY A 242 -6.28 -1.87 25.83
N THR A 243 -6.73 -3.07 26.10
CA THR A 243 -6.19 -4.34 25.63
C THR A 243 -7.02 -4.86 24.46
N GLY A 244 -6.48 -5.81 23.70
CA GLY A 244 -7.23 -6.45 22.61
C GLY A 244 -8.57 -7.08 23.05
N GLN A 245 -8.75 -7.39 24.34
CA GLN A 245 -9.98 -7.98 24.87
C GLN A 245 -11.07 -6.94 25.18
N ASP A 246 -10.73 -5.88 25.91
CA ASP A 246 -11.69 -4.88 26.42
C ASP A 246 -11.90 -3.69 25.47
N ILE A 247 -11.02 -3.48 24.48
CA ILE A 247 -11.12 -2.34 23.55
C ILE A 247 -12.44 -2.32 22.79
N LYS A 248 -13.09 -3.48 22.57
CA LYS A 248 -14.42 -3.56 21.95
C LYS A 248 -15.44 -2.74 22.74
N GLU A 249 -15.59 -3.04 24.02
CA GLU A 249 -16.61 -2.41 24.89
C GLU A 249 -16.32 -0.93 25.08
N LYS A 250 -15.03 -0.58 25.23
CA LYS A 250 -14.58 0.81 25.29
C LYS A 250 -14.87 1.58 24.00
N SER A 251 -14.70 0.95 22.84
CA SER A 251 -15.00 1.55 21.54
C SER A 251 -16.50 1.75 21.32
N GLU A 252 -17.33 0.79 21.77
CA GLU A 252 -18.79 0.94 21.72
C GLU A 252 -19.24 2.13 22.58
N LYS A 253 -18.65 2.30 23.77
CA LYS A 253 -18.91 3.47 24.61
C LYS A 253 -18.42 4.78 23.97
N LEU A 254 -17.20 4.79 23.45
CA LEU A 254 -16.62 5.94 22.74
C LEU A 254 -17.53 6.44 21.61
N TRP A 255 -18.06 5.49 20.80
CA TRP A 255 -18.98 5.80 19.70
C TRP A 255 -20.30 6.40 20.19
N GLN A 256 -20.86 5.86 21.27
CA GLN A 256 -22.08 6.39 21.89
C GLN A 256 -21.87 7.80 22.44
N ASP A 257 -20.78 8.01 23.17
CA ASP A 257 -20.43 9.31 23.76
C ASP A 257 -20.29 10.38 22.66
N ALA A 258 -19.62 10.05 21.55
CA ALA A 258 -19.50 10.96 20.41
C ALA A 258 -20.84 11.23 19.71
N ALA A 259 -21.68 10.21 19.53
CA ALA A 259 -23.02 10.38 18.97
C ALA A 259 -23.88 11.32 19.83
N THR A 260 -23.82 11.20 21.15
CA THR A 260 -24.56 12.10 22.08
C THR A 260 -24.06 13.54 22.04
N GLN A 261 -22.81 13.76 21.65
CA GLN A 261 -22.21 15.08 21.45
C GLN A 261 -22.52 15.67 20.06
N GLY A 262 -23.28 14.96 19.22
CA GLY A 262 -23.63 15.40 17.88
C GLY A 262 -22.46 15.33 16.89
N ALA A 263 -21.52 14.41 17.10
CA ALA A 263 -20.39 14.23 16.20
C ALA A 263 -20.84 13.78 14.80
N VAL A 264 -20.12 14.28 13.79
CA VAL A 264 -20.26 13.87 12.38
C VAL A 264 -19.12 12.90 12.08
N PHE A 265 -19.44 11.64 11.80
CA PHE A 265 -18.47 10.55 11.79
C PHE A 265 -17.68 10.45 10.49
N CYS A 266 -16.36 10.33 10.60
CA CYS A 266 -15.45 10.39 9.45
C CYS A 266 -14.41 9.30 9.43
N GLY A 267 -14.14 8.61 10.52
CA GLY A 267 -13.26 7.44 10.51
C GLY A 267 -13.31 6.72 11.86
N PHE A 268 -12.97 5.44 11.85
CA PHE A 268 -12.77 4.67 13.07
C PHE A 268 -11.67 3.66 12.85
N HIS A 269 -10.72 3.63 13.77
CA HIS A 269 -9.50 2.87 13.67
C HIS A 269 -9.17 2.21 15.00
N VAL A 270 -8.75 0.95 14.94
CA VAL A 270 -8.17 0.23 16.09
C VAL A 270 -6.80 -0.28 15.68
N PHE A 271 -5.77 0.10 16.43
CA PHE A 271 -4.39 -0.26 16.11
C PHE A 271 -3.54 -0.46 17.37
N SER A 272 -2.55 -1.34 17.27
CA SER A 272 -1.61 -1.71 18.34
C SER A 272 -0.30 -0.93 18.27
N GLU A 273 0.59 -1.15 19.24
CA GLU A 273 1.91 -0.52 19.31
C GLU A 273 2.80 -0.79 18.09
N ASP A 274 2.61 -1.93 17.42
CA ASP A 274 3.33 -2.35 16.21
C ASP A 274 2.66 -1.89 14.90
N GLU A 275 1.63 -1.04 14.98
CA GLU A 275 0.81 -0.61 13.84
C GLU A 275 0.81 0.93 13.67
N ILE A 276 0.89 1.37 12.42
CA ILE A 276 0.72 2.76 11.99
C ILE A 276 -0.35 2.84 10.91
N ILE A 277 -1.16 3.89 10.93
CA ILE A 277 -2.08 4.21 9.84
C ILE A 277 -1.48 5.33 9.00
N VAL A 278 -1.43 5.09 7.69
CA VAL A 278 -0.90 6.03 6.70
C VAL A 278 -2.05 6.59 5.88
N THR A 279 -2.37 7.87 6.04
CA THR A 279 -3.50 8.54 5.37
C THR A 279 -3.01 9.63 4.42
N PRO A 280 -3.49 9.72 3.17
CA PRO A 280 -3.11 10.79 2.27
C PRO A 280 -3.79 12.11 2.67
N ASN A 281 -3.04 13.22 2.70
CA ASN A 281 -3.65 14.53 2.85
C ASN A 281 -4.34 14.96 1.54
N PRO A 282 -5.51 15.61 1.59
CA PRO A 282 -6.30 15.96 0.40
C PRO A 282 -5.74 17.21 -0.31
N ILE A 283 -4.50 17.11 -0.80
CA ILE A 283 -3.84 18.13 -1.62
C ILE A 283 -3.81 17.72 -3.10
N LYS A 284 -3.53 18.67 -4.00
CA LYS A 284 -3.62 18.46 -5.45
C LYS A 284 -2.59 17.47 -5.97
N ASP A 285 -1.46 17.37 -5.29
CA ASP A 285 -0.36 16.51 -5.71
C ASP A 285 -0.64 15.06 -5.34
N GLN A 286 -0.13 14.14 -6.15
CA GLN A 286 -0.13 12.72 -5.83
C GLN A 286 0.63 12.48 -4.51
N ALA A 287 0.08 11.65 -3.62
CA ALA A 287 0.78 11.22 -2.42
C ALA A 287 1.47 9.88 -2.69
N ILE A 288 2.80 9.84 -2.59
CA ILE A 288 3.61 8.62 -2.77
C ILE A 288 4.50 8.44 -1.55
N VAL A 289 4.37 7.29 -0.90
CA VAL A 289 5.18 6.90 0.24
C VAL A 289 5.75 5.52 0.03
N GLU A 290 7.06 5.38 0.21
CA GLU A 290 7.72 4.10 0.35
C GLU A 290 7.77 3.71 1.83
N VAL A 291 7.40 2.48 2.11
CA VAL A 291 7.34 1.87 3.43
C VAL A 291 8.21 0.63 3.42
N GLY A 292 9.08 0.50 4.42
CA GLY A 292 9.91 -0.68 4.61
C GLY A 292 10.30 -0.88 6.07
N GLU A 293 11.09 -1.90 6.34
CA GLU A 293 11.57 -2.21 7.68
C GLU A 293 13.10 -2.14 7.74
N VAL A 294 13.64 -1.30 8.63
CA VAL A 294 15.09 -1.12 8.80
C VAL A 294 15.41 -1.05 10.30
N ASP A 295 16.31 -1.92 10.76
CA ASP A 295 16.76 -1.98 12.15
C ASP A 295 15.61 -1.99 13.18
N ALA A 296 14.61 -2.86 12.95
CA ALA A 296 13.40 -3.00 13.76
C ALA A 296 12.52 -1.74 13.83
N CYS A 297 12.61 -0.86 12.83
CA CYS A 297 11.75 0.30 12.67
C CYS A 297 10.98 0.22 11.35
N LEU A 298 9.71 0.60 11.38
CA LEU A 298 8.98 0.93 10.15
C LEU A 298 9.47 2.27 9.64
N ARG A 299 10.02 2.29 8.43
CA ARG A 299 10.50 3.49 7.76
C ARG A 299 9.48 3.95 6.73
N PHE A 300 9.13 5.23 6.78
CA PHE A 300 8.24 5.90 5.84
C PHE A 300 9.01 7.00 5.13
N GLN A 301 9.09 6.95 3.80
CA GLN A 301 9.77 7.94 2.95
C GLN A 301 8.76 8.54 1.98
N VAL A 302 8.47 9.83 2.11
CA VAL A 302 7.48 10.50 1.24
C VAL A 302 8.18 11.08 0.02
N SER A 303 7.94 10.47 -1.14
CA SER A 303 8.55 10.91 -2.41
C SER A 303 7.76 12.02 -3.10
N SER A 304 6.46 12.10 -2.84
CA SER A 304 5.59 13.16 -3.37
C SER A 304 4.37 13.36 -2.47
N GLY A 305 3.83 14.57 -2.45
CA GLY A 305 2.66 14.96 -1.67
C GLY A 305 2.89 14.99 -0.16
N GLU A 306 1.82 14.73 0.58
CA GLU A 306 1.80 14.76 2.04
C GLU A 306 0.93 13.62 2.57
N ILE A 307 1.35 13.02 3.68
CA ILE A 307 0.62 11.97 4.39
C ILE A 307 0.51 12.34 5.86
N THR A 308 -0.50 11.81 6.54
CA THR A 308 -0.61 11.82 7.99
C THR A 308 -0.35 10.41 8.52
N LEU A 309 0.48 10.33 9.58
CA LEU A 309 0.85 9.10 10.24
C LEU A 309 0.24 9.07 11.64
N ASN A 310 -0.73 8.17 11.88
CA ASN A 310 -1.32 7.93 13.19
C ASN A 310 -0.70 6.67 13.80
N SER A 311 -0.25 6.76 15.05
CA SER A 311 0.42 5.66 15.76
C SER A 311 -0.09 5.52 17.17
N TYR A 312 0.21 4.40 17.84
CA TYR A 312 -0.20 4.22 19.23
C TYR A 312 0.36 5.33 20.15
N ARG A 313 1.57 5.82 19.87
CA ARG A 313 2.23 6.90 20.63
C ARG A 313 1.70 8.29 20.29
N ASP A 314 1.24 8.48 19.06
CA ASP A 314 0.65 9.73 18.58
C ASP A 314 -0.63 9.42 17.78
N PRO A 315 -1.78 9.30 18.47
CA PRO A 315 -3.01 8.82 17.85
C PRO A 315 -3.69 9.89 16.99
N GLN A 316 -3.44 11.16 17.29
CA GLN A 316 -3.86 12.31 16.48
C GLN A 316 -3.02 12.38 15.20
N GLY A 317 -1.79 11.90 15.31
CA GLY A 317 -0.86 11.77 14.21
C GLY A 317 -0.25 13.10 13.83
N PHE A 318 0.69 13.02 12.90
CA PHE A 318 1.38 14.18 12.37
C PHE A 318 1.55 14.06 10.86
N THR A 319 1.66 15.20 10.19
CA THR A 319 1.87 15.25 8.75
C THR A 319 3.35 15.10 8.40
N LEU A 320 3.64 14.19 7.47
CA LEU A 320 4.95 13.99 6.85
C LEU A 320 4.89 14.45 5.39
N GLN A 321 5.76 15.39 5.02
CA GLN A 321 5.81 15.99 3.68
C GLN A 321 6.85 15.33 2.78
N SER A 322 6.71 15.53 1.47
CA SER A 322 7.68 15.12 0.46
C SER A 322 9.12 15.51 0.82
N GLY A 323 10.06 14.58 0.66
CA GLY A 323 11.47 14.74 1.02
C GLY A 323 11.79 14.39 2.48
N ASN A 324 10.79 14.08 3.30
CA ASN A 324 11.01 13.67 4.68
C ASN A 324 10.86 12.16 4.86
N GLN A 325 11.62 11.65 5.82
CA GLN A 325 11.62 10.27 6.28
C GLN A 325 11.29 10.22 7.76
N TYR A 326 10.42 9.29 8.13
CA TYR A 326 10.12 8.97 9.52
C TYR A 326 10.41 7.50 9.81
N ASP A 327 11.16 7.22 10.87
CA ASP A 327 11.39 5.88 11.37
C ASP A 327 10.61 5.71 12.68
N TYR A 328 9.58 4.86 12.65
CA TYR A 328 8.80 4.44 13.82
C TYR A 328 9.37 3.16 14.41
N CYS A 329 9.95 3.26 15.59
CA CYS A 329 10.72 2.18 16.19
C CYS A 329 9.99 1.55 17.38
N LEU A 330 10.14 0.25 17.57
CA LEU A 330 9.60 -0.46 18.73
C LEU A 330 10.64 -0.53 19.86
N ASP A 331 10.26 -1.10 21.00
CA ASP A 331 11.18 -1.47 22.11
C ASP A 331 12.02 -0.31 22.69
N ASN A 332 11.40 0.84 22.93
CA ASN A 332 12.04 2.04 23.51
C ASN A 332 13.18 2.64 22.68
N LYS A 333 13.36 2.21 21.42
CA LYS A 333 14.19 2.95 20.47
C LYS A 333 13.44 4.23 20.08
N PRO A 334 14.09 5.40 20.12
CA PRO A 334 13.42 6.65 19.79
C PRO A 334 13.03 6.67 18.31
N ASP A 335 11.84 7.20 18.05
CA ASP A 335 11.44 7.56 16.69
C ASP A 335 12.36 8.66 16.16
N SER A 336 12.54 8.69 14.84
CA SER A 336 13.38 9.72 14.22
C SER A 336 12.73 10.31 12.99
N LEU A 337 12.89 11.62 12.84
CA LEU A 337 12.49 12.38 11.67
C LEU A 337 13.76 12.90 11.01
N SER A 338 13.90 12.65 9.71
CA SER A 338 15.05 13.09 8.93
C SER A 338 14.62 13.45 7.51
N ASN A 339 15.53 14.00 6.73
CA ASN A 339 15.29 14.28 5.32
C ASN A 339 15.97 13.22 4.46
N PHE A 340 15.38 12.91 3.31
CA PHE A 340 16.00 12.13 2.26
C PHE A 340 15.86 12.86 0.93
N ASN A 341 16.63 12.44 -0.08
CA ASN A 341 16.49 13.00 -1.42
C ASN A 341 15.56 12.12 -2.27
N PRO A 342 14.34 12.57 -2.63
CA PRO A 342 13.41 11.80 -3.45
C PRO A 342 13.96 11.45 -4.83
N THR A 343 14.93 12.20 -5.35
CA THR A 343 15.56 11.91 -6.64
C THR A 343 16.53 10.72 -6.57
N ASN A 344 16.90 10.27 -5.38
CA ASN A 344 17.71 9.07 -5.18
C ASN A 344 16.80 7.87 -4.99
N GLU A 345 16.14 7.47 -6.08
CA GLU A 345 15.12 6.43 -6.07
C GLU A 345 15.65 5.05 -5.67
N SER A 346 14.94 4.40 -4.74
CA SER A 346 15.11 2.98 -4.46
C SER A 346 14.82 2.14 -5.70
N ILE A 347 15.22 0.87 -5.68
CA ILE A 347 14.88 -0.05 -6.78
C ILE A 347 13.36 -0.20 -6.91
N ALA A 348 12.63 -0.26 -5.80
CA ALA A 348 11.18 -0.31 -5.80
C ALA A 348 10.57 0.93 -6.47
N MET A 349 11.07 2.13 -6.17
CA MET A 349 10.59 3.37 -6.78
C MET A 349 10.89 3.44 -8.28
N GLN A 350 12.08 2.99 -8.69
CA GLN A 350 12.42 2.90 -10.11
C GLN A 350 11.49 1.92 -10.86
N ILE A 351 11.16 0.79 -10.24
CA ILE A 351 10.19 -0.18 -10.76
C ILE A 351 8.80 0.43 -10.86
N PHE A 352 8.34 1.11 -9.82
CA PHE A 352 7.01 1.72 -9.76
C PHE A 352 6.76 2.67 -10.94
N PHE A 353 7.75 3.48 -11.30
CA PHE A 353 7.66 4.42 -12.41
C PHE A 353 8.10 3.88 -13.77
N ALA A 354 8.58 2.63 -13.85
CA ALA A 354 9.23 2.11 -15.05
C ALA A 354 8.33 2.17 -16.28
N LYS A 355 7.07 1.80 -16.14
CA LYS A 355 6.11 1.83 -17.25
C LYS A 355 5.73 3.24 -17.68
N GLU A 356 5.56 4.16 -16.74
CA GLU A 356 5.32 5.57 -17.03
C GLU A 356 6.49 6.19 -17.80
N ARG A 357 7.70 5.68 -17.55
CA ARG A 357 8.93 6.04 -18.28
C ARG A 357 9.11 5.30 -19.61
N GLY A 358 8.20 4.40 -19.97
CA GLY A 358 8.25 3.61 -21.19
C GLY A 358 9.28 2.47 -21.17
N TYR A 359 9.74 2.04 -20.00
CA TYR A 359 10.66 0.93 -19.85
C TYR A 359 9.92 -0.41 -19.98
N GLN A 360 10.63 -1.44 -20.44
CA GLN A 360 10.15 -2.83 -20.44
C GLN A 360 10.67 -3.55 -19.20
N PHE A 361 10.08 -4.69 -18.82
CA PHE A 361 10.56 -5.44 -17.67
C PHE A 361 11.46 -6.62 -18.05
N CYS A 362 12.37 -6.97 -17.15
CA CYS A 362 13.10 -8.23 -17.25
C CYS A 362 12.15 -9.44 -17.15
N ASN A 363 12.57 -10.58 -17.71
CA ASN A 363 11.78 -11.80 -17.96
C ASN A 363 10.66 -11.65 -19.00
N GLU A 364 10.46 -10.48 -19.62
CA GLU A 364 9.56 -10.32 -20.75
C GLU A 364 10.30 -10.59 -22.06
N LEU A 365 9.71 -11.44 -22.91
CA LEU A 365 10.24 -11.70 -24.25
C LEU A 365 10.13 -10.43 -25.10
N GLN A 366 11.25 -10.02 -25.67
CA GLN A 366 11.34 -8.85 -26.52
C GLN A 366 11.45 -9.32 -27.98
N GLU A 367 10.45 -8.95 -28.78
CA GLU A 367 10.37 -9.28 -30.20
C GLU A 367 10.16 -7.98 -30.99
N ASN A 368 11.04 -7.69 -31.96
CA ASN A 368 10.76 -6.65 -32.94
C ASN A 368 11.59 -6.80 -34.22
N GLY A 369 11.72 -8.03 -34.75
CA GLY A 369 12.57 -8.31 -35.91
C GLY A 369 12.49 -7.25 -37.01
N GLY A 370 13.65 -6.76 -37.47
CA GLY A 370 13.75 -5.73 -38.52
C GLY A 370 15.17 -5.19 -38.67
N GLN A 371 15.52 -4.75 -39.87
CA GLN A 371 16.86 -4.22 -40.20
C GLN A 371 17.22 -2.96 -39.42
N GLU A 372 16.23 -2.18 -39.00
CA GLU A 372 16.44 -0.95 -38.20
C GLU A 372 17.03 -1.25 -36.82
N GLY A 373 16.97 -2.51 -36.38
CA GLY A 373 17.36 -2.89 -35.02
C GLY A 373 16.37 -2.38 -33.98
N LEU A 374 16.79 -2.36 -32.73
CA LEU A 374 15.99 -1.87 -31.61
C LEU A 374 16.89 -1.42 -30.48
N LYS A 375 16.55 -0.30 -29.84
CA LYS A 375 17.13 0.11 -28.56
C LYS A 375 16.03 0.22 -27.51
N ARG A 376 16.14 -0.53 -26.41
CA ARG A 376 15.18 -0.49 -25.29
C ARG A 376 15.88 -0.42 -23.94
N THR A 377 15.28 0.33 -23.03
CA THR A 377 15.61 0.30 -21.61
C THR A 377 14.77 -0.75 -20.90
N ILE A 378 15.43 -1.66 -20.20
CA ILE A 378 14.84 -2.76 -19.45
C ILE A 378 15.02 -2.47 -17.95
N GLN A 379 13.92 -2.46 -17.22
CA GLN A 379 13.89 -2.36 -15.77
C GLN A 379 14.13 -3.74 -15.13
N LEU A 380 15.09 -3.78 -14.22
CA LEU A 380 15.52 -4.92 -13.43
C LEU A 380 14.93 -4.86 -12.01
N THR A 381 15.04 -6.00 -11.30
CA THR A 381 14.69 -6.13 -9.88
C THR A 381 15.83 -5.74 -8.93
N ALA A 382 17.02 -5.38 -9.44
CA ALA A 382 18.18 -5.01 -8.64
C ALA A 382 19.14 -4.07 -9.40
N ASN A 383 20.01 -3.39 -8.66
CA ASN A 383 21.09 -2.53 -9.17
C ASN A 383 22.48 -3.19 -9.16
N LYS A 384 22.54 -4.48 -8.81
CA LYS A 384 23.75 -5.30 -8.87
C LYS A 384 23.40 -6.76 -9.03
N GLY A 385 24.36 -7.55 -9.50
CA GLY A 385 24.25 -8.99 -9.65
C GLY A 385 24.68 -9.42 -11.04
N THR A 386 24.04 -10.46 -11.56
CA THR A 386 24.29 -10.97 -12.90
C THR A 386 22.98 -11.03 -13.67
N ILE A 387 22.93 -10.39 -14.82
CA ILE A 387 21.84 -10.55 -15.79
C ILE A 387 22.21 -11.64 -16.80
N GLU A 388 21.21 -12.39 -17.23
CA GLU A 388 21.36 -13.42 -18.26
C GLU A 388 20.54 -12.99 -19.49
N LEU A 389 21.21 -12.77 -20.61
CA LEU A 389 20.58 -12.39 -21.87
C LEU A 389 20.57 -13.61 -22.80
N ASP A 390 19.40 -14.22 -22.94
CA ASP A 390 19.16 -15.24 -23.95
C ASP A 390 18.74 -14.55 -25.25
N TYR A 391 19.36 -14.89 -26.38
CA TYR A 391 18.99 -14.31 -27.68
C TYR A 391 18.90 -15.37 -28.76
N ASN A 392 18.15 -15.06 -29.82
CA ASN A 392 18.15 -15.80 -31.08
C ASN A 392 18.18 -14.81 -32.27
N MET A 393 19.31 -14.74 -32.97
CA MET A 393 19.49 -13.91 -34.19
C MET A 393 19.21 -14.69 -35.48
N TYR A 394 18.67 -15.90 -35.38
CA TYR A 394 18.33 -16.75 -36.53
C TYR A 394 19.51 -16.90 -37.51
N SER A 395 19.28 -16.80 -38.81
CA SER A 395 20.28 -17.09 -39.85
C SER A 395 21.01 -15.86 -40.38
N ILE A 396 20.52 -14.64 -40.11
CA ILE A 396 21.14 -13.40 -40.58
C ILE A 396 21.89 -12.78 -39.40
N PRO A 397 23.22 -12.61 -39.48
CA PRO A 397 23.98 -12.11 -38.35
C PRO A 397 23.67 -10.66 -38.00
N ASP A 398 23.42 -10.40 -36.71
CA ASP A 398 23.15 -9.08 -36.14
C ASP A 398 24.15 -8.75 -35.02
N SER A 399 24.01 -7.59 -34.38
CA SER A 399 24.83 -7.21 -33.24
C SER A 399 23.99 -6.97 -31.98
N VAL A 400 24.52 -7.35 -30.83
CA VAL A 400 23.97 -7.08 -29.49
C VAL A 400 24.92 -6.17 -28.74
N ILE A 401 24.39 -5.08 -28.20
CA ILE A 401 25.09 -4.16 -27.31
C ILE A 401 24.27 -4.03 -26.03
N VAL A 402 24.91 -4.23 -24.89
CA VAL A 402 24.30 -4.08 -23.56
C VAL A 402 25.03 -2.97 -22.83
N THR A 403 24.30 -1.92 -22.44
CA THR A 403 24.84 -0.73 -21.76
C THR A 403 24.16 -0.55 -20.41
N TYR A 404 24.93 -0.21 -19.38
CA TYR A 404 24.45 0.08 -18.03
C TYR A 404 25.12 1.36 -17.52
N GLU A 405 24.31 2.32 -17.07
CA GLU A 405 24.78 3.65 -16.62
C GLU A 405 25.73 4.34 -17.62
N GLY A 406 25.44 4.20 -18.92
CA GLY A 406 26.25 4.75 -20.01
C GLY A 406 27.54 3.97 -20.32
N LYS A 407 27.85 2.91 -19.56
CA LYS A 407 28.99 2.03 -19.82
C LYS A 407 28.56 0.78 -20.57
N GLU A 408 29.24 0.47 -21.67
CA GLU A 408 29.08 -0.79 -22.37
C GLU A 408 29.55 -1.96 -21.48
N LEU A 409 28.64 -2.90 -21.22
CA LEU A 409 28.93 -4.14 -20.51
C LEU A 409 29.34 -5.25 -21.48
N VAL A 410 28.64 -5.32 -22.63
CA VAL A 410 28.88 -6.32 -23.67
C VAL A 410 28.63 -5.70 -25.04
N ARG A 411 29.48 -6.08 -26.00
CA ARG A 411 29.25 -5.94 -27.44
C ARG A 411 29.60 -7.24 -28.14
N LYS A 412 28.65 -7.76 -28.90
CA LYS A 412 28.81 -8.92 -29.77
C LYS A 412 28.33 -8.52 -31.15
N GLU A 413 29.19 -8.67 -32.14
CA GLU A 413 28.91 -8.26 -33.51
C GLU A 413 28.89 -9.47 -34.42
N ASN A 414 28.08 -9.41 -35.48
CA ASN A 414 27.97 -10.44 -36.50
C ASN A 414 27.66 -11.84 -35.90
N ILE A 415 26.69 -11.90 -34.98
CA ILE A 415 26.24 -13.13 -34.32
C ILE A 415 24.94 -13.65 -34.93
N SER A 416 24.88 -14.96 -35.11
CA SER A 416 23.72 -15.71 -35.63
C SER A 416 23.39 -16.88 -34.71
N GLY A 417 22.18 -17.43 -34.82
CA GLY A 417 21.72 -18.54 -34.00
C GLY A 417 21.33 -18.10 -32.59
N SER A 418 21.30 -19.07 -31.66
CA SER A 418 20.91 -18.83 -30.28
C SER A 418 22.07 -19.04 -29.33
N ASP A 419 22.19 -18.17 -28.32
CA ASP A 419 23.20 -18.25 -27.27
C ASP A 419 22.69 -17.51 -26.02
N SER A 420 23.45 -17.62 -24.92
CA SER A 420 23.16 -16.94 -23.66
C SER A 420 24.40 -16.20 -23.13
N LEU A 421 24.21 -14.96 -22.71
CA LEU A 421 25.27 -14.12 -22.15
C LEU A 421 25.03 -13.87 -20.67
N SER A 422 26.00 -14.22 -19.84
CA SER A 422 26.02 -13.92 -18.41
C SER A 422 26.84 -12.66 -18.14
N ILE A 423 26.18 -11.60 -17.66
CA ILE A 423 26.75 -10.25 -17.62
C ILE A 423 26.69 -9.72 -16.18
N PRO A 424 27.82 -9.62 -15.47
CA PRO A 424 27.85 -9.00 -14.16
C PRO A 424 27.68 -7.48 -14.28
N PHE A 425 26.94 -6.89 -13.34
CA PHE A 425 26.75 -5.44 -13.26
C PHE A 425 26.64 -4.98 -11.80
N GLN A 426 26.96 -3.71 -11.56
CA GLN A 426 26.83 -3.06 -10.25
C GLN A 426 26.78 -1.55 -10.44
N GLY A 427 25.82 -0.88 -9.81
CA GLY A 427 25.72 0.57 -9.76
C GLY A 427 24.54 1.03 -8.90
N LYS A 428 23.89 2.11 -9.31
CA LYS A 428 22.73 2.71 -8.63
C LYS A 428 21.42 2.44 -9.36
N SER A 429 21.46 2.31 -10.68
CA SER A 429 20.29 2.11 -11.53
C SER A 429 19.79 0.67 -11.52
N GLY A 430 18.48 0.47 -11.54
CA GLY A 430 17.85 -0.80 -11.92
C GLY A 430 17.64 -0.92 -13.43
N GLN A 431 18.29 -0.12 -14.27
CA GLN A 431 17.99 -0.04 -15.70
C GLN A 431 19.18 -0.47 -16.56
N VAL A 432 18.92 -1.34 -17.54
CA VAL A 432 19.89 -1.76 -18.56
C VAL A 432 19.34 -1.42 -19.93
N THR A 433 20.18 -0.88 -20.81
CA THR A 433 19.82 -0.68 -22.22
C THR A 433 20.31 -1.86 -23.05
N VAL A 434 19.40 -2.51 -23.77
CA VAL A 434 19.72 -3.51 -24.79
C VAL A 434 19.50 -2.88 -26.15
N GLU A 435 20.54 -2.91 -26.97
CA GLU A 435 20.52 -2.43 -28.34
C GLU A 435 20.86 -3.59 -29.28
N ILE A 436 19.93 -3.92 -30.16
CA ILE A 436 20.14 -4.82 -31.29
C ILE A 436 20.35 -3.97 -32.53
N VAL A 437 21.46 -4.19 -33.24
CA VAL A 437 21.71 -3.54 -34.53
C VAL A 437 21.51 -4.57 -35.61
N GLY A 438 20.47 -4.36 -36.43
CA GLY A 438 20.16 -5.25 -37.54
C GLY A 438 21.19 -5.16 -38.66
N ASN A 439 21.36 -6.26 -39.41
CA ASN A 439 22.24 -6.28 -40.57
C ASN A 439 21.75 -5.33 -41.68
N GLN A 440 22.51 -4.28 -41.96
CA GLN A 440 22.15 -3.29 -43.00
C GLN A 440 22.33 -3.85 -44.42
N ASP A 441 23.24 -4.80 -44.60
CA ASP A 441 23.57 -5.37 -45.91
C ASP A 441 22.62 -6.50 -46.32
N LYS A 442 21.90 -7.10 -45.35
CA LYS A 442 21.03 -8.27 -45.57
C LYS A 442 19.61 -8.00 -45.08
N SER A 443 18.68 -7.95 -46.04
CA SER A 443 17.25 -7.83 -45.75
C SER A 443 16.69 -9.05 -45.03
N GLY A 444 15.71 -8.83 -44.16
CA GLY A 444 14.95 -9.89 -43.52
C GLY A 444 15.54 -10.42 -42.22
N THR A 445 16.47 -9.69 -41.59
CA THR A 445 16.90 -9.98 -40.20
C THR A 445 15.68 -10.09 -39.28
N ARG A 446 15.79 -11.04 -38.36
CA ARG A 446 14.83 -11.30 -37.30
C ARG A 446 15.63 -11.62 -36.07
N TRP A 447 15.10 -11.23 -34.92
CA TRP A 447 15.69 -11.57 -33.65
C TRP A 447 14.63 -11.55 -32.56
N ASN A 448 14.90 -12.31 -31.50
CA ASN A 448 14.24 -12.15 -30.22
C ASN A 448 15.28 -12.27 -29.11
N TYR A 449 14.98 -11.67 -27.97
CA TYR A 449 15.80 -11.84 -26.78
C TYR A 449 14.94 -11.81 -25.52
N ASN A 450 15.45 -12.43 -24.47
CA ASN A 450 14.89 -12.38 -23.13
C ASN A 450 15.99 -12.05 -22.14
N LEU A 451 15.85 -10.91 -21.46
CA LEU A 451 16.76 -10.51 -20.39
C LEU A 451 16.19 -10.98 -19.05
N LYS A 452 16.82 -11.98 -18.44
CA LYS A 452 16.38 -12.49 -17.14
C LYS A 452 16.67 -11.49 -16.02
N CYS A 453 15.74 -11.34 -15.09
CA CYS A 453 15.96 -10.53 -13.90
C CYS A 453 17.15 -11.06 -13.09
N PRO A 454 17.95 -10.18 -12.47
CA PRO A 454 19.11 -10.59 -11.68
C PRO A 454 18.71 -11.49 -10.51
N GLN A 455 19.57 -12.47 -10.22
CA GLN A 455 19.48 -13.35 -9.04
C GLN A 455 20.27 -12.80 -7.86
#